data_AF-A0AR29-F1
#
_entry.id   AF-A0AR29-F1
#
_cell.length_a   1.000
_cell.length_b   1.000
_cell.length_c   1.000
_cell.angle_alpha   90.00
_cell.angle_beta   90.00
_cell.angle_gamma   90.00
#
_symmetry.space_group_name_H-M   'P 1'
#
loop_
_entity.id
_entity.type
_entity.pdbx_description
1 polymer ?
#
loop_
_entity_poly.entity_id
_entity_poly.type
_entity_poly.pdbx_seq_one_letter_code
_entity_poly.pdbx_strand_id
1 'polypeptide(L)'
;GDGTTTATVLGQAVVKEGLRNVAAGANPLALKRGIDKAVLAAIEEIKKLAVPVEDSEAIKKVAGISANDEQVGQEIASAMDKVGKEGVITIEESKGFDTEVDVVEGMQFDKGFINPYFITNPEKMEAVLEDAYILINEKKVSNLKDMLPILEKVAQTGRPLLIIAEDVEGEALATLVVNKLRGTLNIAAVKAPGFG
;
A
#
# COMPACT_ATOMS: atom_id res chain seq x y z
N GLY A 1 11.20 -7.84 -10.25
CA GLY A 1 12.00 -7.54 -9.07
C GLY A 1 13.22 -8.44 -8.99
N ASP A 2 13.01 -9.75 -9.09
CA ASP A 2 14.07 -10.76 -8.95
C ASP A 2 14.60 -11.30 -10.31
N GLY A 3 15.69 -12.05 -10.30
CA GLY A 3 16.28 -12.76 -11.44
C GLY A 3 17.41 -12.02 -12.16
N THR A 4 17.88 -10.90 -11.63
CA THR A 4 18.89 -10.03 -12.28
C THR A 4 20.23 -10.73 -12.50
N THR A 5 20.71 -11.49 -11.51
CA THR A 5 21.95 -12.28 -11.60
C THR A 5 21.84 -13.36 -12.67
N THR A 6 20.76 -14.14 -12.67
CA THR A 6 20.51 -15.18 -13.67
C THR A 6 20.47 -14.61 -15.08
N ALA A 7 19.77 -13.48 -15.28
CA ALA A 7 19.71 -12.80 -16.56
C ALA A 7 21.10 -12.33 -17.04
N THR A 8 21.94 -11.84 -16.12
CA THR A 8 23.29 -11.37 -16.44
C THR A 8 24.20 -12.52 -16.85
N VAL A 9 24.18 -13.64 -16.12
CA VAL A 9 24.99 -14.83 -16.44
C VAL A 9 24.57 -15.44 -17.78
N LEU A 10 23.26 -15.57 -18.03
CA LEU A 10 22.76 -16.05 -19.32
C LEU A 10 23.11 -15.10 -20.46
N GLY A 11 22.95 -13.79 -20.24
CA GLY A 11 23.32 -12.77 -21.21
C GLY A 11 24.80 -12.83 -21.57
N GLN A 12 25.68 -12.94 -20.58
CA GLN A 12 27.12 -13.10 -20.79
C GLN A 12 27.42 -14.36 -21.62
N ALA A 13 26.80 -15.50 -21.30
CA ALA A 13 27.01 -16.76 -22.00
C ALA A 13 26.59 -16.65 -23.48
N VAL A 14 25.41 -16.08 -23.74
CA VAL A 14 24.89 -15.88 -25.11
C VAL A 14 25.79 -14.94 -25.90
N VAL A 15 26.25 -13.84 -25.31
CA VAL A 15 27.17 -12.89 -25.98
C VAL A 15 28.51 -13.56 -26.28
N LYS A 16 29.11 -14.24 -25.30
CA LYS A 16 30.41 -14.90 -25.47
C LYS A 16 30.38 -15.95 -26.59
N GLU A 17 29.38 -16.83 -26.56
CA GLU A 17 29.26 -17.89 -27.56
C GLU A 17 28.81 -17.34 -28.92
N GLY A 18 27.95 -16.32 -28.94
CA GLY A 18 27.56 -15.60 -30.15
C GLY A 18 28.76 -14.98 -30.86
N LEU A 19 29.60 -14.23 -30.13
CA LEU A 19 30.82 -13.60 -30.68
C LEU A 19 31.80 -14.63 -31.24
N ARG A 20 31.96 -15.77 -30.56
CA ARG A 20 32.80 -16.88 -31.04
C ARG A 20 32.30 -17.42 -32.39
N ASN A 21 31.00 -17.65 -32.53
CA ASN A 21 30.42 -18.18 -33.76
C ASN A 21 30.48 -17.15 -34.91
N VAL A 22 30.30 -15.87 -34.61
CA VAL A 22 30.46 -14.79 -35.59
C VAL A 22 31.92 -14.70 -36.07
N ALA A 23 32.89 -14.79 -35.16
CA ALA A 23 34.32 -14.82 -35.51
C ALA A 23 34.68 -16.05 -36.37
N ALA A 24 33.96 -17.16 -36.22
CA ALA A 24 34.08 -18.35 -37.06
C ALA A 24 33.36 -18.23 -38.43
N GLY A 25 32.76 -17.07 -38.75
CA GLY A 25 32.14 -16.78 -40.04
C GLY A 25 30.63 -17.00 -40.12
N ALA A 26 29.95 -17.29 -39.00
CA ALA A 26 28.50 -17.46 -39.00
C ALA A 26 27.77 -16.12 -39.22
N ASN A 27 26.64 -16.15 -39.94
CA ASN A 27 25.79 -14.97 -40.15
C ASN A 27 25.07 -14.56 -38.84
N PRO A 28 25.33 -13.36 -38.29
CA PRO A 28 24.72 -12.90 -37.04
C PRO A 28 23.18 -12.88 -37.05
N LEU A 29 22.57 -12.55 -38.19
CA LEU A 29 21.10 -12.52 -38.32
C LEU A 29 20.50 -13.92 -38.30
N ALA A 30 21.21 -14.91 -38.84
CA ALA A 30 20.79 -16.31 -38.77
C ALA A 30 20.92 -16.85 -37.33
N LEU A 31 22.01 -16.52 -36.64
CA LEU A 31 22.19 -16.86 -35.22
C LEU A 31 21.08 -16.27 -34.36
N LYS A 32 20.75 -14.98 -34.53
CA LYS A 32 19.64 -14.34 -33.80
C LYS A 32 18.33 -15.10 -34.01
N ARG A 33 17.95 -15.41 -35.25
CA ARG A 33 16.72 -16.18 -35.54
C ARG A 33 16.73 -17.57 -34.90
N GLY A 34 17.90 -18.22 -34.83
CA GLY A 34 18.06 -19.49 -34.14
C GLY A 34 17.86 -19.37 -32.63
N ILE A 35 18.49 -18.37 -32.01
CA ILE A 35 18.35 -18.05 -30.59
C ILE A 35 16.89 -17.74 -30.26
N ASP A 36 16.22 -16.90 -31.06
CA ASP A 36 14.81 -16.56 -30.85
C ASP A 36 13.93 -17.82 -30.83
N LYS A 37 14.13 -18.74 -31.78
CA LYS A 37 13.39 -20.02 -31.83
C LYS A 37 13.69 -20.92 -30.63
N ALA A 38 14.95 -20.99 -30.22
CA ALA A 38 15.36 -21.79 -29.06
C ALA A 38 14.76 -21.25 -27.76
N VAL A 39 14.73 -19.92 -27.59
CA VAL A 39 14.12 -19.25 -26.44
C VAL A 39 12.62 -19.51 -26.40
N LEU A 40 11.91 -19.44 -27.54
CA LEU A 40 10.48 -19.75 -27.59
C LEU A 40 10.19 -21.19 -27.16
N ALA A 41 10.96 -22.17 -27.67
CA ALA A 41 10.81 -23.57 -27.27
C ALA A 41 11.11 -23.77 -25.77
N ALA A 42 12.13 -23.08 -25.23
CA ALA A 42 12.44 -23.14 -23.81
C ALA A 42 11.31 -22.55 -22.93
N ILE A 43 10.73 -21.41 -23.34
CA ILE A 43 9.60 -20.78 -22.63
C ILE A 43 8.38 -21.71 -22.64
N GLU A 44 8.08 -22.34 -23.77
CA GLU A 44 6.97 -23.30 -23.87
C GLU A 44 7.16 -24.47 -22.90
N GLU A 45 8.37 -25.00 -22.80
CA GLU A 45 8.65 -26.10 -21.87
C GLU A 45 8.57 -25.67 -20.40
N ILE A 46 9.10 -24.49 -20.07
CA ILE A 46 8.98 -23.90 -18.71
C ILE A 46 7.50 -23.76 -18.33
N LYS A 47 6.65 -23.31 -19.24
CA LYS A 47 5.20 -23.19 -18.98
C LYS A 47 4.52 -24.54 -18.71
N LYS A 48 4.97 -25.62 -19.35
CA LYS A 48 4.43 -26.97 -19.10
C LYS A 48 4.84 -27.51 -17.72
N LEU A 49 6.02 -27.12 -17.24
CA LEU A 49 6.55 -27.52 -15.94
C LEU A 49 6.07 -26.63 -14.79
N ALA A 50 5.41 -25.51 -15.10
CA ALA A 50 4.93 -24.56 -14.10
C ALA A 50 3.83 -25.19 -13.24
N VAL A 51 3.98 -25.06 -11.91
CA VAL A 51 3.01 -25.52 -10.93
C VAL A 51 2.32 -24.29 -10.32
N PRO A 52 0.97 -24.23 -10.33
CA PRO A 52 0.24 -23.15 -9.66
C PRO A 52 0.53 -23.10 -8.15
N VAL A 53 0.59 -21.89 -7.60
CA VAL A 53 0.79 -21.67 -6.15
C VAL A 53 -0.57 -21.67 -5.46
N GLU A 54 -0.86 -22.76 -4.76
CA GLU A 54 -2.17 -23.00 -4.15
C GLU A 54 -2.18 -22.76 -2.64
N ASP A 55 -1.07 -23.04 -1.95
CA ASP A 55 -0.99 -23.01 -0.48
C ASP A 55 0.08 -22.04 0.07
N SER A 56 -0.02 -21.79 1.38
CA SER A 56 0.90 -20.92 2.13
C SER A 56 2.32 -21.49 2.19
N GLU A 57 2.47 -22.82 2.18
CA GLU A 57 3.78 -23.47 2.17
C GLU A 57 4.56 -23.20 0.88
N ALA A 58 3.90 -23.19 -0.27
CA ALA A 58 4.50 -22.81 -1.54
C ALA A 58 4.92 -21.34 -1.54
N ILE A 59 4.12 -20.45 -0.94
CA ILE A 59 4.46 -19.03 -0.77
C ILE A 59 5.70 -18.88 0.12
N LYS A 60 5.71 -19.54 1.29
CA LYS A 60 6.85 -19.56 2.21
C LYS A 60 8.14 -20.00 1.50
N LYS A 61 8.08 -21.07 0.72
CA LYS A 61 9.24 -21.59 -0.03
C LYS A 61 9.75 -20.59 -1.05
N VAL A 62 8.86 -20.01 -1.87
CA VAL A 62 9.28 -19.03 -2.89
C VAL A 62 9.87 -17.78 -2.26
N ALA A 63 9.21 -17.23 -1.24
CA ALA A 63 9.68 -16.05 -0.52
C ALA A 63 11.01 -16.31 0.19
N GLY A 64 11.13 -17.45 0.88
CA GLY A 64 12.35 -17.81 1.60
C GLY A 64 13.55 -18.06 0.68
N ILE A 65 13.33 -18.70 -0.48
CA ILE A 65 14.38 -18.90 -1.49
C ILE A 65 14.82 -17.55 -2.08
N SER A 66 13.88 -16.68 -2.43
CA SER A 66 14.19 -15.37 -3.03
C SER A 66 14.90 -14.43 -2.04
N ALA A 67 14.48 -14.44 -0.78
CA ALA A 67 15.13 -13.68 0.29
C ALA A 67 16.43 -14.32 0.81
N ASN A 68 16.69 -15.59 0.45
CA ASN A 68 17.75 -16.41 1.04
C ASN A 68 17.67 -16.47 2.59
N ASP A 69 16.45 -16.45 3.12
CA ASP A 69 16.14 -16.43 4.54
C ASP A 69 14.76 -17.08 4.80
N GLU A 70 14.74 -18.16 5.58
CA GLU A 70 13.50 -18.89 5.89
C GLU A 70 12.55 -18.08 6.79
N GLN A 71 13.08 -17.24 7.68
CA GLN A 71 12.28 -16.40 8.57
C GLN A 71 11.51 -15.35 7.76
N VAL A 72 12.18 -14.69 6.82
CA VAL A 72 11.52 -13.75 5.89
C VAL A 72 10.43 -14.45 5.09
N GLY A 73 10.70 -15.67 4.61
CA GLY A 73 9.70 -16.47 3.90
C GLY A 73 8.46 -16.76 4.76
N GLN A 74 8.65 -17.03 6.05
CA GLN A 74 7.57 -17.29 6.99
C GLN A 74 6.76 -16.03 7.31
N GLU A 75 7.39 -14.88 7.50
CA GLU A 75 6.68 -13.61 7.74
C GLU A 75 5.85 -13.19 6.51
N ILE A 76 6.40 -13.35 5.30
CA ILE A 76 5.66 -13.05 4.06
C ILE A 76 4.47 -13.98 3.87
N ALA A 77 4.62 -15.28 4.14
CA ALA A 77 3.52 -16.22 4.08
C ALA A 77 2.42 -15.89 5.10
N SER A 78 2.82 -15.58 6.34
CA SER A 78 1.93 -15.13 7.41
C SER A 78 1.16 -13.87 7.03
N ALA A 79 1.84 -12.86 6.46
CA ALA A 79 1.21 -11.64 5.97
C ALA A 79 0.19 -11.95 4.86
N MET A 80 0.58 -12.76 3.87
CA MET A 80 -0.27 -13.12 2.74
C MET A 80 -1.52 -13.91 3.14
N ASP A 81 -1.41 -14.78 4.15
CA ASP A 81 -2.56 -15.52 4.69
C ASP A 81 -3.56 -14.58 5.38
N LYS A 82 -3.08 -13.51 6.03
CA LYS A 82 -3.94 -12.52 6.69
C LYS A 82 -4.64 -11.58 5.69
N VAL A 83 -3.94 -11.12 4.65
CA VAL A 83 -4.47 -10.14 3.68
C VAL A 83 -5.12 -10.77 2.44
N GLY A 84 -4.88 -12.06 2.20
CA GLY A 84 -5.31 -12.78 1.01
C GLY A 84 -4.42 -12.53 -0.22
N LYS A 85 -4.61 -13.34 -1.28
CA LYS A 85 -3.75 -13.31 -2.48
C LYS A 85 -3.77 -11.99 -3.25
N GLU A 86 -4.83 -11.20 -3.11
CA GLU A 86 -4.98 -9.88 -3.74
C GLU A 86 -4.76 -8.73 -2.74
N GLY A 87 -4.33 -9.05 -1.52
CA GLY A 87 -4.01 -8.06 -0.50
C GLY A 87 -2.75 -7.26 -0.84
N VAL A 88 -2.64 -6.08 -0.24
CA VAL A 88 -1.47 -5.21 -0.37
C VAL A 88 -0.57 -5.43 0.83
N ILE A 89 0.69 -5.75 0.58
CA ILE A 89 1.73 -5.83 1.61
C ILE A 89 2.67 -4.64 1.43
N THR A 90 2.83 -3.85 2.49
CA THR A 90 3.82 -2.78 2.58
C THR A 90 4.94 -3.21 3.52
N ILE A 91 6.16 -2.74 3.24
CA ILE A 91 7.33 -2.99 4.09
C ILE A 91 7.75 -1.64 4.67
N GLU A 92 7.83 -1.56 5.99
CA GLU A 92 8.25 -0.38 6.73
C GLU A 92 9.44 -0.68 7.64
N GLU A 93 10.22 0.35 7.96
CA GLU A 93 11.35 0.23 8.88
C GLU A 93 10.85 0.18 10.32
N SER A 94 11.05 -0.97 10.98
CA SER A 94 10.73 -1.12 12.40
C SER A 94 11.68 -0.30 13.27
N LYS A 95 11.15 0.26 14.36
CA LYS A 95 11.97 0.88 15.43
C LYS A 95 12.48 -0.15 16.45
N GLY A 96 11.94 -1.37 16.41
CA GLY A 96 12.34 -2.49 17.25
C GLY A 96 13.48 -3.31 16.63
N PHE A 97 13.92 -4.34 17.36
CA PHE A 97 14.89 -5.31 16.84
C PHE A 97 14.23 -6.43 16.03
N ASP A 98 12.95 -6.67 16.28
CA ASP A 98 12.18 -7.75 15.67
C ASP A 98 11.36 -7.24 14.47
N THR A 99 11.11 -8.15 13.53
CA THR A 99 10.18 -7.92 12.41
C THR A 99 8.78 -8.29 12.87
N GLU A 100 7.83 -7.37 12.66
CA GLU A 100 6.43 -7.53 13.05
C GLU A 100 5.53 -7.49 11.81
N VAL A 101 4.44 -8.28 11.85
CA VAL A 101 3.44 -8.32 10.77
C VAL A 101 2.12 -7.79 11.30
N ASP A 102 1.90 -6.51 11.02
CA ASP A 102 0.67 -5.80 11.35
C ASP A 102 -0.32 -5.82 10.18
N VAL A 103 -1.60 -5.98 10.52
CA VAL A 103 -2.70 -5.89 9.56
C VAL A 103 -3.46 -4.61 9.82
N VAL A 104 -3.54 -3.76 8.79
CA VAL A 104 -4.38 -2.56 8.86
C VAL A 104 -5.82 -2.97 8.58
N GLU A 105 -6.66 -2.93 9.62
CA GLU A 105 -8.09 -3.17 9.48
C GLU A 105 -8.82 -1.90 9.01
N GLY A 106 -9.74 -2.06 8.05
CA GLY A 106 -10.59 -0.97 7.57
C GLY A 106 -9.91 -0.09 6.53
N MET A 107 -10.10 1.22 6.66
CA MET A 107 -9.59 2.22 5.72
C MET A 107 -8.72 3.22 6.46
N GLN A 108 -7.45 3.29 6.05
CA GLN A 108 -6.46 4.21 6.60
C GLN A 108 -5.86 5.07 5.49
N PHE A 109 -5.52 6.31 5.85
CA PHE A 109 -4.72 7.21 5.01
C PHE A 109 -3.87 8.11 5.89
N ASP A 110 -2.73 8.58 5.36
CA ASP A 110 -1.71 9.31 6.12
C ASP A 110 -2.06 10.78 6.36
N LYS A 111 -3.21 11.04 6.98
CA LYS A 111 -3.63 12.37 7.43
C LYS A 111 -4.18 12.30 8.86
N GLY A 112 -3.55 13.05 9.76
CA GLY A 112 -4.04 13.24 11.12
C GLY A 112 -5.11 14.32 11.23
N PHE A 113 -5.63 14.51 12.44
CA PHE A 113 -6.52 15.62 12.77
C PHE A 113 -5.83 16.97 12.56
N ILE A 114 -6.54 17.92 11.96
CA ILE A 114 -6.01 19.24 11.60
C ILE A 114 -5.68 20.06 12.86
N ASN A 115 -6.35 19.80 13.98
CA ASN A 115 -6.17 20.55 15.22
C ASN A 115 -6.14 19.62 16.46
N PRO A 116 -5.18 19.78 17.39
CA PRO A 116 -5.10 18.96 18.61
C PRO A 116 -6.32 18.99 19.52
N TYR A 117 -7.16 20.04 19.44
CA TYR A 117 -8.40 20.08 20.22
C TYR A 117 -9.43 19.01 19.83
N PHE A 118 -9.22 18.27 18.75
CA PHE A 118 -10.05 17.11 18.38
C PHE A 118 -9.69 15.83 19.13
N ILE A 119 -8.59 15.80 19.89
CA ILE A 119 -8.17 14.64 20.68
C ILE A 119 -9.28 14.23 21.67
N THR A 120 -9.57 12.93 21.72
CA THR A 120 -10.46 12.32 22.73
C THR A 120 -9.71 11.46 23.72
N ASN A 121 -8.53 10.95 23.37
CA ASN A 121 -7.63 10.25 24.26
C ASN A 121 -6.28 11.00 24.39
N PRO A 122 -6.07 11.79 25.47
CA PRO A 122 -4.85 12.55 25.67
C PRO A 122 -3.59 11.70 25.92
N GLU A 123 -3.73 10.48 26.43
CA GLU A 123 -2.58 9.60 26.71
C GLU A 123 -1.97 9.06 25.41
N LYS A 124 -2.84 8.69 24.47
CA LYS A 124 -2.44 8.16 23.16
C LYS A 124 -2.33 9.24 22.07
N MET A 125 -2.79 10.46 22.35
CA MET A 125 -2.91 11.55 21.38
C MET A 125 -3.80 11.15 20.17
N GLU A 126 -4.92 10.49 20.44
CA GLU A 126 -5.84 9.95 19.43
C GLU A 126 -7.21 10.65 19.44
N ALA A 127 -7.87 10.65 18.28
CA ALA A 127 -9.24 11.08 18.11
C ALA A 127 -10.14 9.87 17.78
N VAL A 128 -10.63 9.21 18.83
CA VAL A 128 -11.56 8.08 18.77
C VAL A 128 -13.00 8.60 18.63
N LEU A 129 -13.68 8.24 17.54
CA LEU A 129 -15.07 8.59 17.24
C LEU A 129 -15.89 7.30 17.00
N GLU A 130 -16.70 6.89 17.96
CA GLU A 130 -17.54 5.69 17.86
C GLU A 130 -18.86 5.98 17.13
N ASP A 131 -19.28 5.08 16.23
CA ASP A 131 -20.52 5.19 15.45
C ASP A 131 -20.70 6.58 14.81
N ALA A 132 -19.62 7.11 14.21
CA ALA A 132 -19.58 8.46 13.66
C ALA A 132 -20.20 8.55 12.26
N TYR A 133 -20.75 9.72 11.94
CA TYR A 133 -20.99 10.10 10.55
C TYR A 133 -19.69 10.53 9.88
N ILE A 134 -19.58 10.33 8.57
CA ILE A 134 -18.44 10.80 7.76
C ILE A 134 -18.98 11.79 6.73
N LEU A 135 -18.50 13.03 6.79
CA LEU A 135 -18.78 14.06 5.81
C LEU A 135 -17.58 14.23 4.89
N ILE A 136 -17.76 13.92 3.61
CA ILE A 136 -16.74 14.04 2.57
C ILE A 136 -17.04 15.29 1.75
N ASN A 137 -16.09 16.23 1.71
CA ASN A 137 -16.21 17.46 0.93
C ASN A 137 -14.99 17.63 0.04
N GLU A 138 -15.19 17.76 -1.27
CA GLU A 138 -14.07 17.86 -2.23
C GLU A 138 -13.25 19.16 -2.05
N LYS A 139 -13.90 20.25 -1.64
CA LYS A 139 -13.30 21.60 -1.60
C LYS A 139 -12.75 21.95 -0.22
N LYS A 140 -11.93 23.01 -0.16
CA LYS A 140 -11.61 23.67 1.11
C LYS A 140 -12.86 24.17 1.83
N VAL A 141 -12.86 24.02 3.15
CA VAL A 141 -13.87 24.53 4.07
C VAL A 141 -13.28 25.70 4.85
N SER A 142 -13.52 26.92 4.36
CA SER A 142 -13.12 28.16 5.04
C SER A 142 -14.27 28.83 5.78
N ASN A 143 -15.52 28.52 5.39
CA ASN A 143 -16.75 28.97 6.05
C ASN A 143 -17.70 27.77 6.25
N LEU A 144 -18.58 27.86 7.26
CA LEU A 144 -19.53 26.78 7.56
C LEU A 144 -20.92 26.99 6.98
N LYS A 145 -21.20 28.06 6.23
CA LYS A 145 -22.57 28.41 5.80
C LYS A 145 -23.24 27.25 5.07
N ASP A 146 -22.51 26.60 4.18
CA ASP A 146 -23.01 25.48 3.38
C ASP A 146 -23.10 24.18 4.19
N MET A 147 -22.40 24.11 5.33
CA MET A 147 -22.34 22.95 6.22
C MET A 147 -23.26 23.04 7.43
N LEU A 148 -23.76 24.23 7.79
CA LEU A 148 -24.65 24.45 8.93
C LEU A 148 -25.85 23.49 8.95
N PRO A 149 -26.58 23.27 7.84
CA PRO A 149 -27.73 22.36 7.86
C PRO A 149 -27.36 20.91 8.20
N ILE A 150 -26.13 20.49 7.84
CA ILE A 150 -25.62 19.15 8.13
C ILE A 150 -25.17 19.08 9.58
N LEU A 151 -24.40 20.07 10.05
CA LEU A 151 -23.92 20.14 11.43
C LEU A 151 -25.07 20.16 12.44
N GLU A 152 -26.14 20.90 12.16
CA GLU A 152 -27.34 20.94 13.00
C GLU A 152 -28.03 19.58 13.08
N LYS A 153 -28.19 18.89 11.95
CA LYS A 153 -28.78 17.55 11.92
C LYS A 153 -27.92 16.55 12.68
N VAL A 154 -26.59 16.59 12.51
CA VAL A 154 -25.70 15.69 13.24
C VAL A 154 -25.71 16.00 14.74
N ALA A 155 -25.72 17.27 15.14
CA ALA A 155 -25.86 17.67 16.54
C ALA A 155 -27.13 17.09 17.18
N GLN A 156 -28.26 17.08 16.46
CA GLN A 156 -29.52 16.51 16.94
C GLN A 156 -29.45 14.99 17.17
N THR A 157 -28.60 14.27 16.42
CA THR A 157 -28.41 12.82 16.62
C THR A 157 -27.55 12.50 17.83
N GLY A 158 -26.76 13.47 18.34
CA GLY A 158 -25.76 13.25 19.38
C GLY A 158 -24.58 12.36 18.96
N ARG A 159 -24.55 11.89 17.71
CA ARG A 159 -23.47 11.04 17.18
C ARG A 159 -22.26 11.86 16.76
N PRO A 160 -21.04 11.29 16.82
CA PRO A 160 -19.85 12.00 16.38
C PRO A 160 -19.81 12.24 14.86
N LEU A 161 -18.94 13.15 14.43
CA LEU A 161 -18.74 13.50 13.02
C LEU A 161 -17.24 13.53 12.67
N LEU A 162 -16.88 12.87 11.57
CA LEU A 162 -15.59 13.04 10.91
C LEU A 162 -15.78 13.88 9.64
N ILE A 163 -15.05 14.98 9.51
CA ILE A 163 -15.00 15.78 8.28
C ILE A 163 -13.71 15.45 7.53
N ILE A 164 -13.85 15.02 6.27
CA ILE A 164 -12.75 14.84 5.33
C ILE A 164 -12.90 15.89 4.23
N ALA A 165 -11.96 16.83 4.13
CA ALA A 165 -11.98 17.87 3.11
C ALA A 165 -10.59 18.21 2.57
N GLU A 166 -10.46 18.86 1.41
CA GLU A 166 -9.16 19.32 0.90
C GLU A 166 -8.35 20.05 1.99
N ASP A 167 -9.01 20.99 2.67
CA ASP A 167 -8.53 21.60 3.90
C ASP A 167 -9.71 22.13 4.74
N VAL A 168 -9.51 22.28 6.04
CA VAL A 168 -10.46 22.96 6.93
C VAL A 168 -9.72 24.06 7.66
N GLU A 169 -10.03 25.31 7.33
CA GLU A 169 -9.24 26.47 7.73
C GLU A 169 -10.10 27.68 8.13
N GLY A 170 -9.45 28.74 8.59
CA GLY A 170 -10.09 30.02 8.88
C GLY A 170 -11.19 29.95 9.94
N GLU A 171 -12.28 30.67 9.67
CA GLU A 171 -13.43 30.77 10.57
C GLU A 171 -14.07 29.40 10.82
N ALA A 172 -14.16 28.57 9.78
CA ALA A 172 -14.75 27.25 9.91
C ALA A 172 -14.03 26.37 10.94
N LEU A 173 -12.69 26.29 10.87
CA LEU A 173 -11.92 25.52 11.84
C LEU A 173 -12.10 26.05 13.27
N ALA A 174 -12.07 27.37 13.44
CA ALA A 174 -12.26 28.00 14.75
C ALA A 174 -13.64 27.65 15.34
N THR A 175 -14.70 27.73 14.54
CA THR A 175 -16.06 27.37 14.99
C THR A 175 -16.16 25.89 15.35
N LEU A 176 -15.57 24.99 14.56
CA LEU A 176 -15.58 23.54 14.87
C LEU A 176 -14.86 23.23 16.18
N VAL A 177 -13.69 23.84 16.41
CA VAL A 177 -12.93 23.71 17.66
C VAL A 177 -13.74 24.21 18.86
N VAL A 178 -14.39 25.37 18.74
CA VAL A 178 -15.23 25.92 19.84
C VAL A 178 -16.40 24.98 20.15
N ASN A 179 -17.06 24.41 19.14
CA ASN A 179 -18.16 23.47 19.36
C ASN A 179 -17.67 22.15 19.99
N LYS A 180 -16.48 21.67 19.61
CA LYS A 180 -15.84 20.52 20.25
C LYS A 180 -15.55 20.78 21.73
N LEU A 181 -14.93 21.91 22.05
CA LEU A 181 -14.58 22.28 23.43
C LEU A 181 -15.82 22.52 24.31
N ARG A 182 -16.93 22.99 23.73
CA ARG A 182 -18.22 23.15 24.42
C ARG A 182 -18.99 21.84 24.60
N GLY A 183 -18.54 20.75 23.96
CA GLY A 183 -19.25 19.47 23.95
C GLY A 183 -20.52 19.47 23.10
N THR A 184 -20.78 20.52 22.32
CA THR A 184 -21.95 20.62 21.43
C THR A 184 -21.85 19.63 20.28
N LEU A 185 -20.64 19.40 19.77
CA LEU A 185 -20.35 18.47 18.68
C LEU A 185 -19.14 17.63 19.03
N ASN A 186 -19.27 16.30 18.99
CA ASN A 186 -18.11 15.43 19.02
C ASN A 186 -17.55 15.28 17.60
N ILE A 187 -16.53 16.06 17.25
CA ILE A 187 -16.05 16.17 15.87
C ILE A 187 -14.53 16.04 15.75
N ALA A 188 -14.08 15.52 14.61
CA ALA A 188 -12.71 15.67 14.13
C ALA A 188 -12.71 16.07 12.65
N ALA A 189 -11.72 16.87 12.24
CA ALA A 189 -11.51 17.23 10.84
C ALA A 189 -10.12 16.78 10.39
N VAL A 190 -10.06 16.14 9.23
CA VAL A 190 -8.83 15.65 8.58
C VAL A 190 -8.78 16.15 7.15
N LYS A 191 -7.57 16.28 6.60
CA LYS A 191 -7.41 16.61 5.18
C LYS A 191 -7.71 15.40 4.31
N ALA A 192 -8.12 15.63 3.08
CA ALA A 192 -8.36 14.59 2.10
C ALA A 192 -7.07 13.77 1.82
N PRO A 193 -7.21 12.46 1.55
CA PRO A 193 -6.08 11.64 1.11
C PRO A 193 -5.63 12.02 -0.31
N GLY A 194 -4.34 11.87 -0.58
CA GLY A 194 -3.76 12.13 -1.90
C GLY A 194 -3.45 13.60 -2.20
N PHE A 195 -2.83 13.83 -3.37
CA PHE A 195 -2.57 15.14 -3.97
C PHE A 195 -3.04 15.08 -5.42
N GLY A 196 -3.94 15.98 -5.83
CA GLY A 196 -4.50 16.02 -7.18
C GLY A 196 -5.74 16.88 -7.28
#